data_AF-A0A2G6GQ81-F1
#
_entry.id   AF-A0A2G6GQ81-F1
#
_cell.length_a   1.000
_cell.length_b   1.000
_cell.length_c   1.000
_cell.angle_alpha   90.00
_cell.angle_beta   90.00
_cell.angle_gamma   90.00
#
_symmetry.space_group_name_H-M   'P 1'
#
loop_
_entity.id
_entity.type
_entity.pdbx_description
1 polymer ?
#
loop_
_entity_poly.entity_id
_entity_poly.type
_entity_poly.pdbx_seq_one_letter_code
_entity_poly.pdbx_strand_id
1 'polypeptide(L)' 'ESPKIIDGSRRRRIAKGAGVDVKDVNQLLKQFNETGKMMRMMNQGGGRQMMSMMNQLRRM' A
#
# COMPACT_ATOMS: atom_id res chain seq x y z
N GLU A 1 -5.67 13.65 0.54
CA GLU A 1 -5.04 13.03 -0.66
C GLU A 1 -5.80 11.81 -1.20
N SER A 2 -6.23 11.85 -2.47
CA SER A 2 -6.97 10.77 -3.16
C SER A 2 -6.16 10.20 -4.35
N PRO A 3 -5.34 9.14 -4.14
CA PRO A 3 -4.50 8.55 -5.19
C PRO A 3 -5.29 7.93 -6.35
N LYS A 4 -6.59 7.66 -6.15
CA LYS A 4 -7.52 7.16 -7.16
C LYS A 4 -7.67 8.08 -8.38
N ILE A 5 -7.21 9.32 -8.27
CA ILE A 5 -7.26 10.32 -9.34
C ILE A 5 -6.19 10.02 -10.42
N ILE A 6 -5.18 9.18 -10.16
CA ILE A 6 -4.10 8.91 -11.12
C ILE A 6 -4.56 7.91 -12.20
N ASP A 7 -5.22 8.45 -13.23
CA ASP A 7 -5.64 7.73 -14.45
C ASP A 7 -4.49 7.51 -15.45
N GLY A 8 -4.75 6.83 -16.56
CA GLY A 8 -3.73 6.51 -17.57
C GLY A 8 -3.05 7.73 -18.20
N SER A 9 -3.75 8.85 -18.36
CA SER A 9 -3.17 10.09 -18.88
C SER A 9 -2.20 10.70 -17.87
N ARG A 10 -2.60 10.76 -16.60
CA ARG A 10 -1.73 11.24 -15.51
C ARG A 10 -0.50 10.35 -15.34
N ARG A 11 -0.63 9.02 -15.45
CA ARG A 11 0.52 8.09 -15.40
C ARG A 11 1.51 8.34 -16.52
N ARG A 12 1.06 8.55 -17.76
CA ARG A 12 1.93 8.93 -18.87
C ARG A 12 2.66 10.26 -18.64
N ARG A 13 1.96 11.26 -18.10
CA ARG A 13 2.58 12.55 -17.77
C ARG A 13 3.65 12.40 -16.69
N ILE A 14 3.38 11.63 -15.63
CA ILE A 14 4.33 11.36 -14.55
C ILE A 14 5.56 10.63 -15.10
N ALA A 15 5.35 9.56 -15.87
CA ALA A 15 6.41 8.78 -16.50
C ALA A 15 7.32 9.67 -17.38
N LYS A 16 6.72 10.49 -18.24
CA LYS A 16 7.46 11.43 -19.10
C LYS A 16 8.22 12.49 -18.28
N GLY A 17 7.61 13.05 -17.24
CA GLY A 17 8.24 14.06 -16.39
C GLY A 17 9.36 13.51 -15.49
N ALA A 18 9.27 12.23 -15.12
CA ALA A 18 10.25 11.54 -14.28
C ALA A 18 11.32 10.77 -15.09
N GLY A 19 11.17 10.64 -16.42
CA GLY A 19 12.10 9.91 -17.27
C GLY A 19 12.07 8.39 -17.07
N VAL A 20 10.90 7.83 -16.73
CA VAL A 20 10.71 6.39 -16.45
C VAL A 20 9.61 5.79 -17.33
N ASP A 21 9.45 4.46 -17.34
CA ASP A 21 8.34 3.82 -18.04
C ASP A 21 7.04 4.00 -17.22
N VAL A 22 5.91 4.06 -17.91
CA VAL A 22 4.56 3.98 -17.32
C VAL A 22 4.40 2.72 -16.47
N LYS A 23 5.10 1.63 -16.80
CA LYS A 23 5.12 0.39 -15.99
C LYS A 23 5.69 0.62 -14.60
N ASP A 24 6.74 1.43 -14.47
CA ASP A 24 7.35 1.75 -13.17
C ASP A 24 6.38 2.55 -12.30
N VAL A 25 5.67 3.50 -12.92
CA VAL A 25 4.61 4.27 -12.26
C VAL A 25 3.48 3.36 -11.80
N ASN A 26 3.06 2.39 -12.60
CA ASN A 26 2.02 1.42 -12.21
C ASN A 26 2.46 0.57 -11.00
N GLN A 27 3.71 0.12 -11.01
CA GLN A 27 4.27 -0.70 -9.93
C GLN A 27 4.32 0.09 -8.62
N LEU A 28 4.77 1.34 -8.67
CA LEU A 28 4.80 2.23 -7.50
C LEU A 28 3.40 2.47 -6.93
N LEU A 29 2.41 2.74 -7.79
CA LEU A 29 1.03 2.93 -7.35
C LEU A 29 0.44 1.67 -6.72
N LYS A 30 0.79 0.49 -7.23
CA LYS A 30 0.39 -0.78 -6.64
C LYS A 30 0.98 -0.94 -5.23
N GLN A 31 2.28 -0.74 -5.08
CA GLN A 31 2.98 -0.79 -3.80
C GLN A 31 2.38 0.21 -2.80
N PHE A 32 2.14 1.45 -3.22
CA PHE A 32 1.52 2.47 -2.38
C PHE A 32 0.15 2.02 -1.83
N ASN A 33 -0.69 1.44 -2.70
CA ASN A 33 -2.00 0.92 -2.29
C ASN A 33 -1.89 -0.26 -1.34
N GLU A 34 -0.92 -1.16 -1.54
CA GLU A 34 -0.65 -2.30 -0.66
C GLU A 34 -0.16 -1.84 0.72
N THR A 35 0.78 -0.89 0.77
CA THR A 35 1.26 -0.28 2.02
C THR A 35 0.10 0.41 2.75
N GLY A 36 -0.75 1.14 2.04
CA GLY A 36 -1.95 1.76 2.62
C GLY A 36 -2.93 0.74 3.21
N LYS A 37 -3.12 -0.42 2.56
CA LYS A 37 -3.94 -1.53 3.09
C LYS A 37 -3.30 -2.12 4.36
N MET A 38 -1.99 -2.36 4.35
CA MET A 38 -1.26 -2.88 5.50
C MET A 38 -1.36 -1.93 6.70
N MET A 39 -1.13 -0.63 6.49
CA MET A 39 -1.26 0.38 7.53
C MET A 39 -2.67 0.45 8.11
N ARG A 40 -3.71 0.32 7.28
CA ARG A 40 -5.10 0.25 7.73
C ARG A 40 -5.37 -1.01 8.55
N MET A 41 -4.91 -2.17 8.11
CA MET A 41 -5.07 -3.43 8.83
C MET A 41 -4.37 -3.39 10.19
N MET A 42 -3.18 -2.78 10.25
CA MET A 42 -2.44 -2.59 11.50
C MET A 42 -3.18 -1.65 12.46
N ASN A 43 -3.72 -0.54 11.97
CA ASN A 43 -4.48 0.42 12.77
C ASN A 43 -5.88 -0.07 13.17
N GLN A 44 -6.54 -0.93 12.38
CA GLN A 44 -7.88 -1.46 12.65
C GLN A 44 -7.91 -2.68 13.58
N GLY A 45 -6.79 -2.98 14.26
CA GLY A 45 -6.74 -4.02 15.29
C GLY A 45 -6.12 -5.35 14.85
N GLY A 46 -5.62 -5.46 13.62
CA GLY A 46 -4.83 -6.62 13.18
C GLY A 46 -3.60 -6.86 14.05
N GLY A 47 -2.97 -5.79 14.55
CA GLY A 47 -1.88 -5.89 15.52
C GLY A 47 -2.33 -6.40 16.91
N ARG A 48 -3.53 -6.04 17.36
CA ARG A 48 -4.10 -6.54 18.64
C ARG A 48 -4.50 -8.01 18.53
N GLN A 49 -5.05 -8.42 17.40
CA GLN A 49 -5.44 -9.81 17.15
C GLN A 49 -4.21 -10.71 17.05
N MET A 50 -3.16 -10.24 16.36
CA MET A 50 -1.85 -10.90 16.32
C MET A 50 -1.23 -11.02 17.73
N MET A 51 -1.24 -9.94 18.52
CA MET A 51 -0.74 -9.96 19.90
C MET A 51 -1.54 -10.88 20.82
N SER A 52 -2.86 -10.96 20.63
CA SER A 52 -3.72 -11.90 21.37
C SER A 52 -3.35 -13.35 21.05
N MET A 53 -3.13 -13.66 19.77
CA MET A 53 -2.72 -15.00 19.31
C MET A 53 -1.31 -15.37 19.80
N MET A 54 -0.38 -14.42 19.80
CA MET A 54 0.98 -14.58 20.34
C MET A 54 0.96 -14.83 21.85
N ASN A 55 0.12 -14.12 22.60
CA ASN A 55 -0.07 -14.35 24.03
C ASN A 55 -0.68 -15.72 24.33
N GLN A 56 -1.55 -16.25 23.46
CA GLN A 56 -2.07 -17.61 23.58
C GLN A 56 -0.98 -18.66 23.32
N LEU A 57 -0.13 -18.47 22.30
CA LEU A 57 0.99 -19.37 22.01
C LEU A 57 2.06 -19.38 23.11
N ARG A 58 2.30 -18.23 23.78
CA ARG A 58 3.26 -18.12 24.89
C ARG A 58 2.75 -18.74 26.20
N ARG A 59 1.48 -19.11 26.27
CA ARG A 59 0.80 -19.69 27.43
C ARG A 59 0.58 -21.21 27.30
N MET A 60 0.89 -21.80 26.15
CA MET A 60 1.03 -23.24 25.96
C MET A 60 2.41 -23.67 26.43
#